data_AF-A0A0X1KTY7-F1
#
_entry.id   AF-A0A0X1KTY7-F1
#
_cell.length_a   1.000
_cell.length_b   1.000
_cell.length_c   1.000
_cell.angle_alpha   90.00
_cell.angle_beta   90.00
_cell.angle_gamma   90.00
#
_symmetry.space_group_name_H-M   'P 1'
#
loop_
_entity.id
_entity.type
_entity.pdbx_description
1 polymer ?
#
loop_
_entity_poly.entity_id
_entity_poly.type
_entity_poly.pdbx_seq_one_letter_code
_entity_poly.pdbx_strand_id
1 'polypeptide(L)' 'MFIKIRDIEHFVSEPPANGMKYLGFERLVLPSGRRHTSSSEDFEIFLVVLGGKCTVKVRDKVFEKIGERKKRFLSL' A
#
# COMPACT_ATOMS: atom_id res chain seq x y z
N MET A 1 2.90 2.19 -14.40
CA MET A 1 3.13 3.64 -14.66
C MET A 1 3.54 4.28 -13.34
N PHE A 2 4.57 5.14 -13.31
CA PHE A 2 4.96 5.86 -12.09
C PHE A 2 4.31 7.24 -12.08
N ILE A 3 3.45 7.53 -11.11
CA ILE A 3 2.90 8.89 -10.93
C ILE A 3 3.54 9.50 -9.68
N LYS A 4 4.25 10.62 -9.86
CA LYS A 4 4.88 11.35 -8.76
C LYS A 4 4.01 12.57 -8.44
N ILE A 5 3.12 12.44 -7.45
CA ILE A 5 2.31 13.56 -6.94
C ILE A 5 2.96 13.98 -5.63
N ARG A 6 3.59 15.18 -5.59
CA ARG A 6 4.18 15.85 -4.40
C ARG A 6 4.41 14.91 -3.19
N ASP A 7 5.60 14.32 -3.15
CA ASP A 7 6.15 13.47 -2.08
C ASP A 7 5.47 12.11 -1.81
N ILE A 8 4.46 11.73 -2.59
CA ILE A 8 3.92 10.37 -2.58
C ILE A 8 4.57 9.59 -3.73
N GLU A 9 5.23 8.48 -3.40
CA GLU A 9 5.60 7.47 -4.41
C GLU A 9 4.52 6.42 -4.46
N HIS A 10 3.88 6.29 -5.62
CA HIS A 10 2.90 5.25 -5.88
C HIS A 10 3.30 4.49 -7.14
N PHE A 11 3.59 3.21 -6.95
CA PHE A 11 3.81 2.26 -8.03
C PHE A 11 2.63 1.31 -8.11
N VAL A 12 2.11 1.12 -9.32
CA VAL A 12 0.98 0.24 -9.62
C VAL A 12 1.36 -0.69 -10.76
N SER A 13 1.06 -1.97 -10.56
CA SER A 13 1.27 -3.06 -11.50
C SER A 13 0.00 -3.92 -11.54
N GLU A 14 -0.79 -3.79 -12.59
CA GLU A 14 -2.09 -4.45 -12.72
C GLU A 14 -2.05 -5.59 -13.76
N PRO A 15 -2.80 -6.68 -13.53
CA PRO A 15 -3.08 -7.65 -14.58
C PRO A 15 -4.05 -7.04 -15.62
N PRO A 16 -3.96 -7.41 -16.91
CA PRO A 16 -2.93 -8.26 -17.50
C PRO A 16 -1.65 -7.50 -17.90
N ALA A 17 -1.62 -6.17 -17.70
CA ALA A 17 -0.53 -5.30 -18.16
C ALA A 17 0.84 -5.66 -17.59
N ASN A 18 0.87 -6.32 -16.43
CA ASN A 18 2.09 -6.84 -15.78
C ASN A 18 2.46 -8.28 -16.19
N GLY A 19 1.78 -8.86 -17.18
CA GLY A 19 2.00 -10.24 -17.65
C GLY A 19 1.40 -11.32 -16.74
N MET A 20 0.70 -10.95 -15.66
CA MET A 20 0.02 -11.87 -14.76
C MET A 20 -1.48 -11.89 -15.05
N LYS A 21 -2.14 -13.00 -14.75
CA LYS A 21 -3.59 -13.14 -14.97
C LYS A 21 -4.45 -12.63 -13.80
N TYR A 22 -3.95 -12.74 -12.57
CA TYR A 22 -4.76 -12.54 -11.37
C TYR A 22 -4.10 -11.66 -10.30
N LEU A 23 -2.80 -11.39 -10.42
CA LEU A 23 -2.03 -10.75 -9.35
C LEU A 23 -1.68 -9.33 -9.74
N GLY A 24 -2.23 -8.37 -8.99
CA GLY A 24 -1.79 -6.98 -8.97
C GLY A 24 -0.81 -6.73 -7.83
N PHE A 25 0.00 -5.69 -7.96
CA PHE A 25 0.88 -5.22 -6.89
C PHE A 25 0.97 -3.70 -6.88
N GLU A 26 0.80 -3.14 -5.68
CA GLU A 26 1.00 -1.72 -5.43
C GLU A 26 2.05 -1.49 -4.34
N ARG A 27 2.89 -0.46 -4.55
CA ARG A 27 3.78 0.06 -3.51
C ARG A 27 3.47 1.53 -3.28
N LEU A 28 3.09 1.85 -2.05
CA LEU A 28 2.93 3.21 -1.58
C LEU A 28 4.03 3.62 -0.60
N VAL A 29 4.55 4.83 -0.78
CA VAL A 29 5.31 5.57 0.22
C VAL A 29 4.52 6.83 0.57
N LEU A 30 4.05 6.90 1.80
CA LEU A 30 3.25 8.01 2.30
C LEU A 30 4.05 8.81 3.34
N PRO A 31 4.25 10.12 3.12
CA PRO A 31 4.73 11.03 4.16
C PRO A 31 3.76 11.09 5.35
N SER A 32 4.26 11.49 6.51
CA SER A 32 3.44 11.65 7.71
C SER A 32 2.26 12.60 7.45
N GLY A 33 1.07 12.23 7.92
CA GLY A 33 -0.16 12.99 7.75
C GLY A 33 -0.81 12.89 6.36
N ARG A 34 -0.20 12.20 5.39
CA ARG A 34 -0.83 11.91 4.09
C ARG A 34 -1.75 10.70 4.16
N ARG A 35 -2.72 10.69 3.25
CA ARG A 35 -3.73 9.64 3.11
C ARG A 35 -3.80 9.18 1.66
N HIS A 36 -4.08 7.90 1.47
CA HIS A 36 -4.44 7.30 0.21
C HIS A 36 -5.75 6.53 0.36
N THR A 37 -6.55 6.52 -0.70
CA THR A 37 -7.82 5.79 -0.78
C THR A 37 -7.83 5.00 -2.09
N SER A 38 -8.22 3.74 -2.02
CA SER A 38 -8.40 2.86 -3.17
C SER A 38 -9.68 2.02 -3.02
N SER A 39 -10.11 1.42 -4.12
CA SER A 39 -11.18 0.41 -4.17
C SER A 39 -10.55 -0.95 -4.43
N SER A 40 -11.09 -2.00 -3.81
CA SER A 40 -10.68 -3.37 -4.12
C SER A 40 -11.41 -3.94 -5.33
N GLU A 41 -12.52 -3.31 -5.74
CA GLU A 41 -13.41 -3.82 -6.79
C GLU A 41 -13.70 -5.31 -6.56
N ASP A 42 -13.44 -6.15 -7.56
CA ASP A 42 -13.65 -7.60 -7.51
C ASP A 42 -12.45 -8.39 -6.94
N PHE A 43 -11.40 -7.69 -6.47
CA PHE A 43 -10.19 -8.29 -5.93
C PHE A 43 -10.16 -8.27 -4.40
N GLU A 44 -9.45 -9.23 -3.83
CA GLU A 44 -9.04 -9.18 -2.42
C GLU A 44 -7.72 -8.39 -2.29
N ILE A 45 -7.61 -7.55 -1.26
CA ILE A 45 -6.37 -6.80 -0.97
C ILE A 45 -5.70 -7.38 0.28
N PHE A 46 -4.43 -7.76 0.12
CA PHE A 46 -3.55 -8.07 1.23
C PHE A 46 -2.56 -6.92 1.47
N LEU A 47 -2.72 -6.19 2.58
CA LEU A 47 -1.92 -5.02 2.91
C LEU A 47 -0.75 -5.38 3.83
N VAL A 48 0.47 -5.03 3.41
CA VAL A 48 1.69 -5.23 4.19
C VAL A 48 2.31 -3.88 4.58
N VAL A 49 2.43 -3.61 5.89
CA VAL A 49 3.13 -2.43 6.40
C VAL A 49 4.63 -2.70 6.45
N LEU A 50 5.35 -2.22 5.43
CA LEU A 50 6.78 -2.48 5.26
C LEU A 50 7.69 -1.58 6.10
N GLY A 51 7.17 -0.45 6.61
CA GLY A 51 7.89 0.46 7.48
C GLY A 51 7.01 1.61 7.98
N GLY A 52 7.25 2.05 9.22
CA GLY A 52 6.48 3.12 9.86
C GLY A 52 5.18 2.63 10.49
N LYS A 53 4.23 3.56 10.69
CA LYS A 53 2.91 3.31 11.25
C LYS A 53 1.83 3.95 10.40
N CYS A 54 0.69 3.31 10.27
CA CYS A 54 -0.48 3.89 9.63
C CYS A 54 -1.78 3.49 10.36
N THR A 55 -2.85 4.20 10.03
CA THR A 55 -4.22 3.78 10.36
C THR A 55 -4.89 3.36 9.07
N VAL A 56 -5.52 2.19 9.07
CA VAL A 56 -6.24 1.65 7.92
C VAL A 56 -7.72 1.60 8.25
N LYS A 57 -8.56 2.14 7.37
CA LYS A 57 -10.01 2.07 7.48
C LYS A 57 -10.56 1.27 6.30
N VAL A 58 -11.37 0.25 6.59
CA VAL A 58 -12.07 -0.56 5.58
C VAL A 58 -13.51 -0.73 6.04
N ARG A 59 -14.46 -0.19 5.26
CA ARG A 59 -15.90 -0.14 5.60
C ARG A 59 -16.12 0.43 7.01
N ASP A 60 -16.65 -0.39 7.91
CA ASP A 60 -16.97 -0.12 9.31
C ASP A 60 -15.81 -0.41 10.28
N LYS A 61 -14.69 -0.96 9.78
CA LYS A 61 -13.53 -1.33 10.60
C LYS A 61 -12.40 -0.30 10.50
N VAL A 62 -11.75 -0.06 11.62
CA VAL A 62 -10.56 0.81 11.73
C VAL A 62 -9.47 0.05 12.48
N PHE A 63 -8.28 -0.01 11.88
CA PHE A 63 -7.07 -0.57 12.46
C PHE A 63 -6.10 0.57 12.73
N GLU A 64 -5.97 0.98 13.99
CA GLU A 64 -5.18 2.15 14.38
C GLU A 64 -3.71 1.81 14.63
N LYS A 65 -2.81 2.70 14.20
CA LYS A 65 -1.37 2.68 14.51
C LYS A 65 -0.69 1.32 14.23
N ILE A 66 -1.12 0.62 13.18
CA ILE A 66 -0.53 -0.66 12.76
C ILE A 66 0.85 -0.46 12.12
N GLY A 67 1.71 -1.46 12.29
CA GLY A 67 3.13 -1.39 11.96
C GLY A 67 3.99 -1.05 13.17
N GLU A 68 5.19 -1.61 13.22
CA GLU A 68 6.12 -1.41 14.35
C GLU A 68 7.53 -1.08 13.88
N ARG A 69 7.92 -1.65 12.75
CA ARG A 69 9.29 -1.63 12.27
C ARG A 69 9.59 -0.29 11.58
N LYS A 70 10.55 0.46 12.10
CA LYS A 70 10.99 1.72 11.47
C LYS A 70 11.77 1.50 10.15
N LYS A 71 12.39 0.32 9.95
CA LYS A 71 13.16 -0.05 8.74
C LYS A 71 13.03 -1.55 8.40
N ARG A 72 12.87 -1.88 7.11
CA ARG A 72 12.60 -3.23 6.57
C ARG A 72 13.73 -4.27 6.82
N PHE A 73 14.97 -3.86 7.07
CA PHE A 73 16.12 -4.77 7.21
C PHE A 73 16.63 -4.84 8.66
N LEU A 74 16.52 -6.03 9.26
CA LEU A 74 17.06 -6.46 10.56
C LEU A 74 16.81 -7.98 10.78
N SER A 75 16.80 -8.75 9.69
CA SER A 75 16.80 -10.22 9.73
C SER A 75 17.48 -10.71 8.45
N LEU A 76 18.80 -10.56 8.43
CA LEU A 76 19.74 -11.40 7.70
C LEU A 76 20.82 -11.77 8.71
#